data_AF-A0A227J4K9-F1
#
_entry.id   AF-A0A227J4K9-F1
#
_cell.length_a   1.000
_cell.length_b   1.000
_cell.length_c   1.000
_cell.angle_alpha   90.00
_cell.angle_beta   90.00
_cell.angle_gamma   90.00
#
_symmetry.space_group_name_H-M   'P 1'
#
loop_
_entity.id
_entity.type
_entity.pdbx_description
1 polymer ?
#
loop_
_entity_poly.entity_id
_entity_poly.type
_entity_poly.pdbx_seq_one_letter_code
_entity_poly.pdbx_strand_id
1 'polypeptide(L)'
;KLEQLRKLTTVVADTGEIDAIKKYQPEDATTNPSLILKAAQIAEYAPLIDASIEYAKAQSNDKAQQVQDTCDMLAVNIGKEILKTIPGRISTEVDARLSYDMEGSVAKARQL
;
A
#
# COMPACT_ATOMS: atom_id res chain seq x y z
N LYS A 1 -3.54 -6.44 -27.38
CA LYS A 1 -4.46 -5.38 -26.91
C LYS A 1 -3.78 -4.44 -25.91
N LEU A 2 -3.24 -4.93 -24.79
CA LEU A 2 -2.52 -4.08 -23.82
C LEU A 2 -1.31 -3.32 -24.43
N GLU A 3 -0.49 -4.00 -25.24
CA GLU A 3 0.67 -3.37 -25.91
C GLU A 3 0.30 -2.24 -26.89
N GLN A 4 -0.93 -2.22 -27.41
CA GLN A 4 -1.39 -1.11 -28.23
C GLN A 4 -1.79 0.09 -27.36
N LEU A 5 -2.39 -0.17 -26.19
CA LEU A 5 -2.77 0.86 -25.23
C LEU A 5 -1.54 1.59 -24.67
N ARG A 6 -0.45 0.87 -24.39
CA ARG A 6 0.83 1.45 -23.93
C ARG A 6 1.42 2.51 -24.86
N LYS A 7 1.12 2.44 -26.15
CA LYS A 7 1.58 3.43 -27.14
C LYS A 7 0.80 4.75 -27.07
N LEU A 8 -0.36 4.76 -26.42
CA LEU A 8 -1.28 5.89 -26.34
C LEU A 8 -1.37 6.47 -24.93
N THR A 9 -1.13 5.66 -23.89
CA THR A 9 -1.25 6.07 -22.50
C THR A 9 -0.31 5.27 -21.60
N THR A 10 0.05 5.88 -20.47
CA THR A 10 0.77 5.21 -19.39
C THR A 10 -0.16 4.24 -18.68
N VAL A 11 0.23 2.96 -18.64
CA VAL A 11 -0.55 1.91 -17.99
C VAL A 11 -0.19 1.83 -16.51
N VAL A 12 -1.22 1.87 -15.67
CA VAL A 12 -1.13 1.75 -14.20
C VAL A 12 -1.88 0.50 -13.76
N ALA A 13 -1.34 -0.26 -12.80
CA ALA A 13 -2.03 -1.40 -12.21
C ALA A 13 -2.77 -1.00 -10.93
N ASP A 14 -4.05 -1.35 -10.84
CA ASP A 14 -4.88 -1.07 -9.66
C ASP A 14 -5.04 -2.35 -8.80
N THR A 15 -4.00 -2.71 -8.05
CA THR A 15 -3.97 -3.90 -7.20
C THR A 15 -2.82 -3.83 -6.19
N GLY A 16 -2.99 -4.54 -5.07
CA GLY A 16 -1.92 -4.83 -4.11
C GLY A 16 -1.18 -6.15 -4.39
N GLU A 17 -1.55 -6.89 -5.44
CA GLU A 17 -1.01 -8.20 -5.81
C GLU A 17 0.29 -8.07 -6.64
N ILE A 18 1.43 -8.38 -6.02
CA ILE A 18 2.77 -8.26 -6.63
C ILE A 18 2.88 -9.14 -7.87
N ASP A 19 2.29 -10.33 -7.88
CA ASP A 19 2.40 -11.25 -9.03
C ASP A 19 1.65 -10.73 -10.26
N ALA A 20 0.50 -10.08 -10.06
CA ALA A 20 -0.20 -9.39 -11.14
C ALA A 20 0.65 -8.23 -11.68
N ILE A 21 1.27 -7.45 -10.79
CA ILE A 21 2.14 -6.33 -11.18
C ILE A 21 3.36 -6.83 -11.96
N LYS A 22 4.03 -7.90 -11.50
CA LYS A 22 5.15 -8.54 -12.22
C LYS A 22 4.74 -9.04 -13.59
N LYS A 23 3.58 -9.68 -13.70
CA LYS A 23 3.05 -10.22 -14.96
C LYS A 23 2.78 -9.12 -15.98
N TYR A 24 2.18 -8.02 -15.53
CA TYR A 24 1.73 -6.96 -16.43
C TYR A 24 2.73 -5.81 -16.58
N GLN A 25 3.78 -5.68 -15.78
CA GLN A 25 4.82 -4.65 -15.91
C GLN A 25 4.22 -3.25 -16.21
N PRO A 26 3.38 -2.70 -15.32
CA PRO A 26 2.86 -1.35 -15.47
C PRO A 26 3.97 -0.31 -15.19
N GLU A 27 3.71 0.94 -15.54
CA GLU A 27 4.58 2.07 -15.16
C GLU A 27 4.45 2.38 -13.66
N ASP A 28 3.21 2.59 -13.23
CA ASP A 28 2.83 2.90 -11.85
C ASP A 28 1.88 1.82 -11.30
N ALA A 29 1.65 1.84 -9.99
CA ALA A 29 0.60 1.08 -9.34
C ALA A 29 -0.20 1.91 -8.34
N THR A 30 -1.45 1.54 -8.14
CA THR A 30 -2.34 2.17 -7.16
C THR A 30 -2.86 1.13 -6.18
N THR A 31 -2.86 1.50 -4.90
CA THR A 31 -3.56 0.78 -3.85
C THR A 31 -4.59 1.71 -3.21
N ASN A 32 -5.58 1.10 -2.56
CA ASN A 32 -6.57 1.75 -1.72
C ASN A 32 -6.84 0.81 -0.52
N PRO A 33 -7.58 1.23 0.52
CA PRO A 33 -7.78 0.41 1.72
C PRO A 33 -8.40 -0.96 1.41
N SER A 34 -9.29 -1.04 0.41
CA SER A 34 -9.91 -2.32 0.02
C SER A 34 -8.91 -3.27 -0.65
N LEU A 35 -7.99 -2.75 -1.46
CA LEU A 35 -6.94 -3.54 -2.10
C LEU A 35 -5.89 -4.02 -1.10
N ILE A 36 -5.52 -3.18 -0.12
CA ILE A 36 -4.65 -3.59 0.99
C ILE A 36 -5.31 -4.70 1.81
N LEU A 37 -6.60 -4.56 2.13
CA LEU A 37 -7.34 -5.59 2.86
C LEU A 37 -7.35 -6.94 2.12
N LYS A 38 -7.55 -6.93 0.80
CA LYS A 38 -7.48 -8.16 -0.01
C LYS A 38 -6.07 -8.72 -0.05
N ALA A 39 -5.06 -7.87 -0.25
CA ALA A 39 -3.66 -8.28 -0.30
C ALA A 39 -3.19 -8.89 1.03
N ALA A 40 -3.68 -8.39 2.17
CA ALA A 40 -3.39 -8.94 3.50
C ALA A 40 -3.94 -10.37 3.70
N GLN A 41 -4.84 -10.85 2.84
CA GLN A 41 -5.36 -12.22 2.88
C GLN A 41 -4.51 -13.20 2.06
N ILE A 42 -3.50 -12.71 1.33
CA ILE A 42 -2.57 -13.51 0.55
C ILE A 42 -1.56 -14.15 1.52
N ALA A 43 -1.43 -15.47 1.49
CA ALA A 43 -0.62 -16.21 2.44
C ALA A 43 0.86 -15.78 2.40
N GLU A 44 1.37 -15.48 1.20
CA GLU A 44 2.72 -15.01 0.94
C GLU A 44 3.03 -13.65 1.59
N TYR A 45 1.99 -12.89 1.99
CA TYR A 45 2.15 -11.57 2.60
C TYR A 45 2.15 -11.63 4.13
N ALA A 46 1.94 -12.82 4.74
CA ALA A 46 2.02 -13.00 6.18
C ALA A 46 3.32 -12.42 6.81
N PRO A 47 4.52 -12.58 6.20
CA PRO A 47 5.73 -11.96 6.72
C PRO A 47 5.69 -10.42 6.75
N LEU A 48 4.96 -9.78 5.82
CA LEU A 48 4.79 -8.32 5.82
C LEU A 48 3.90 -7.88 6.97
N ILE A 49 2.87 -8.67 7.29
CA ILE A 49 1.98 -8.42 8.43
C ILE A 49 2.76 -8.55 9.74
N ASP A 50 3.52 -9.63 9.89
CA ASP A 50 4.34 -9.87 11.09
C ASP A 50 5.35 -8.74 11.31
N ALA A 51 6.06 -8.33 10.24
CA ALA A 51 6.99 -7.21 10.31
C ALA A 51 6.30 -5.89 10.69
N SER A 52 5.08 -5.64 10.20
CA SER A 52 4.29 -4.45 10.57
C SER A 52 3.84 -4.48 12.04
N ILE A 53 3.46 -5.65 12.56
CA ILE A 53 3.11 -5.84 13.97
C ILE A 53 4.33 -5.63 14.86
N GLU A 54 5.48 -6.19 14.48
CA GLU A 54 6.74 -6.02 15.21
C GLU A 54 7.16 -4.56 15.25
N TYR A 55 7.09 -3.86 14.12
CA TYR A 55 7.32 -2.42 14.06
C TYR A 55 6.40 -1.67 15.03
N ALA A 56 5.09 -1.89 14.96
CA ALA A 56 4.13 -1.17 15.78
C ALA A 56 4.34 -1.37 17.29
N LYS A 57 4.70 -2.61 17.70
CA LYS A 57 5.02 -2.92 19.10
C LYS A 57 6.27 -2.19 19.61
N ALA A 58 7.21 -1.86 18.73
CA ALA A 58 8.40 -1.09 19.10
C ALA A 58 8.09 0.41 19.26
N GLN A 59 7.03 0.93 18.63
CA GLN A 59 6.68 2.35 18.67
C GLN A 59 5.89 2.76 19.91
N SER A 60 5.05 1.86 20.45
CA SER A 60 4.16 2.17 21.56
C SER A 60 3.79 0.91 22.35
N ASN A 61 3.43 1.07 23.62
CA ASN A 61 2.79 0.04 24.43
C ASN A 61 1.25 0.15 24.44
N ASP A 62 0.68 1.19 23.84
CA ASP A 62 -0.77 1.33 23.68
C ASP A 62 -1.27 0.46 22.53
N LYS A 63 -2.22 -0.43 22.84
CA LYS A 63 -2.78 -1.39 21.87
C LYS A 63 -3.55 -0.70 20.76
N ALA A 64 -4.25 0.40 21.05
CA ALA A 64 -4.99 1.13 20.02
C ALA A 64 -4.04 1.78 19.00
N GLN A 65 -2.98 2.43 19.48
CA GLN A 65 -1.91 2.96 18.64
C GLN A 65 -1.20 1.86 17.83
N GLN A 66 -0.88 0.72 18.46
CA GLN A 66 -0.23 -0.41 17.77
C GLN A 66 -1.05 -0.92 16.58
N VAL A 67 -2.38 -0.99 16.70
CA VAL A 67 -3.25 -1.41 15.59
C VAL A 67 -3.17 -0.40 14.44
N GLN A 68 -3.19 0.91 14.74
CA GLN A 68 -3.07 1.94 13.71
C GLN A 68 -1.70 1.90 13.01
N ASP A 69 -0.62 1.84 13.79
CA ASP A 69 0.75 1.78 13.25
C ASP A 69 0.97 0.49 12.42
N THR A 70 0.35 -0.62 12.81
CA THR A 70 0.40 -1.88 12.04
C THR A 70 -0.26 -1.71 10.67
N CYS A 71 -1.45 -1.10 10.63
CA CYS A 71 -2.17 -0.86 9.37
C CYS A 71 -1.37 0.06 8.44
N ASP A 72 -0.86 1.17 8.96
CA ASP A 72 -0.04 2.12 8.21
C ASP A 72 1.23 1.43 7.67
N MET A 73 1.95 0.72 8.53
CA MET A 73 3.18 0.04 8.14
C MET A 73 2.94 -1.09 7.15
N LEU A 74 1.79 -1.79 7.23
CA LEU A 74 1.42 -2.80 6.24
C LEU A 74 1.22 -2.18 4.85
N ALA A 75 0.51 -1.05 4.77
CA ALA A 75 0.32 -0.33 3.50
C ALA A 75 1.67 0.11 2.92
N VAL A 76 2.56 0.67 3.76
CA VAL A 76 3.92 1.07 3.37
C VAL A 76 4.75 -0.13 2.91
N ASN A 77 4.73 -1.25 3.63
CA ASN A 77 5.50 -2.43 3.30
C ASN A 77 5.04 -3.07 1.97
N ILE A 78 3.73 -3.15 1.73
CA ILE A 78 3.20 -3.59 0.43
C ILE A 78 3.66 -2.63 -0.67
N GLY A 79 3.55 -1.32 -0.45
CA GLY A 79 4.01 -0.32 -1.43
C GLY A 79 5.51 -0.44 -1.74
N LYS A 80 6.35 -0.71 -0.73
CA LYS A 80 7.78 -0.96 -0.90
C LYS A 80 8.07 -2.20 -1.73
N GLU A 81 7.32 -3.29 -1.55
CA GLU A 81 7.49 -4.48 -2.39
C GLU A 81 7.05 -4.24 -3.83
N ILE A 82 5.98 -3.46 -4.04
CA ILE A 82 5.52 -3.07 -5.37
C ILE A 82 6.58 -2.21 -6.08
N LEU A 83 7.19 -1.23 -5.40
CA LEU A 83 8.24 -0.36 -5.93
C LEU A 83 9.50 -1.12 -6.39
N LYS A 84 9.75 -2.34 -5.90
CA LYS A 84 10.84 -3.19 -6.42
C LYS A 84 10.55 -3.73 -7.82
N THR A 85 9.29 -3.69 -8.25
CA THR A 85 8.81 -4.31 -9.49
C THR A 85 8.49 -3.28 -10.58
N ILE A 86 8.10 -2.07 -10.21
CA ILE A 86 7.70 -1.01 -11.14
C ILE A 86 8.77 0.09 -11.24
N PRO A 87 8.92 0.77 -12.39
CA PRO A 87 9.85 1.88 -12.55
C PRO A 87 9.32 3.20 -12.00
N GLY A 88 8.00 3.33 -11.87
CA GLY A 88 7.33 4.58 -11.51
C GLY A 88 6.96 4.67 -10.03
N ARG A 89 5.68 4.94 -9.78
CA ARG A 89 5.14 5.37 -8.48
C ARG A 89 4.13 4.38 -7.92
N ILE A 90 3.98 4.43 -6.59
CA ILE A 90 2.92 3.77 -5.87
C ILE A 90 2.01 4.82 -5.21
N SER A 91 0.69 4.68 -5.40
CA SER A 91 -0.29 5.41 -4.60
C SER A 91 -0.66 4.61 -3.37
N THR A 92 -0.53 5.22 -2.19
CA THR A 92 -0.98 4.71 -0.90
C THR A 92 -1.99 5.71 -0.33
N GLU A 93 -3.18 5.23 0.02
CA GLU A 93 -4.26 6.09 0.50
C GLU A 93 -4.15 6.33 2.01
N VAL A 94 -4.47 7.55 2.46
CA VAL A 94 -4.64 7.85 3.88
C VAL A 94 -5.93 7.21 4.42
N ASP A 95 -6.06 7.15 5.74
CA ASP A 95 -7.27 6.65 6.38
C ASP A 95 -8.51 7.48 5.98
N ALA A 96 -9.47 6.83 5.31
CA ALA A 96 -10.69 7.48 4.84
C ALA A 96 -11.53 8.12 5.95
N ARG A 97 -11.36 7.72 7.23
CA ARG A 97 -12.01 8.37 8.38
C ARG A 97 -11.57 9.82 8.56
N LEU A 98 -10.42 10.20 8.01
CA LEU A 98 -9.88 11.57 8.04
C LEU A 98 -10.38 12.43 6.88
N SER A 99 -11.22 11.92 5.97
CA SER A 99 -11.62 12.63 4.74
C SER A 99 -12.25 14.01 4.96
N TYR A 100 -12.81 14.25 6.15
CA TYR A 100 -13.42 15.53 6.53
C TYR A 100 -12.60 16.31 7.58
N ASP A 101 -11.39 15.84 7.88
CA ASP A 101 -10.40 16.45 8.75
C ASP A 101 -9.15 16.81 7.93
N MET A 102 -9.04 18.09 7.57
CA MET A 102 -7.91 18.58 6.77
C MET A 102 -6.57 18.41 7.50
N GLU A 103 -6.51 18.77 8.78
CA GLU A 103 -5.26 18.73 9.55
C GLU A 103 -4.85 17.28 9.79
N GLY A 104 -5.81 16.42 10.16
CA GLY A 104 -5.61 14.98 10.30
C GLY A 104 -5.13 14.32 9.00
N SER A 105 -5.76 14.66 7.86
CA SER A 105 -5.35 14.15 6.54
C SER A 105 -3.91 14.55 6.19
N VAL A 106 -3.54 15.82 6.39
CA VAL A 106 -2.18 16.31 6.12
C VAL A 106 -1.16 15.65 7.05
N ALA A 107 -1.49 15.48 8.33
CA ALA A 107 -0.63 14.82 9.30
C ALA A 107 -0.40 13.36 8.90
N LYS A 108 -1.47 12.62 8.56
CA LYS A 108 -1.37 11.22 8.14
C LYS A 108 -0.57 11.07 6.83
N ALA A 109 -0.79 11.96 5.86
CA ALA A 109 -0.05 11.94 4.60
C ALA A 109 1.46 12.20 4.76
N ARG A 110 1.87 12.94 5.79
CA ARG A 110 3.30 13.18 6.11
C ARG A 110 3.92 12.06 6.93
N GLN A 111 3.10 11.31 7.65
CA GLN A 111 3.54 10.17 8.46
C GLN A 111 3.84 8.95 7.58
N LEU A 112 3.04 8.73 6.54
CA LEU A 112 3.25 7.68 5.51
C LEU A 112 4.42 8.04 4.58
#